data_AF-A0A7J3WPY3-F1
#
_entry.id   AF-A0A7J3WPY3-F1
#
_cell.length_a   1.000
_cell.length_b   1.000
_cell.length_c   1.000
_cell.angle_alpha   90.00
_cell.angle_beta   90.00
_cell.angle_gamma   90.00
#
_symmetry.space_group_name_H-M   'P 1'
#
loop_
_entity.id
_entity.type
_entity.pdbx_description
1 polymer ?
#
loop_
_entity_poly.entity_id
_entity_poly.type
_entity_poly.pdbx_seq_one_letter_code
_entity_poly.pdbx_strand_id
1 'polypeptide(L)'
;MGSAQPCRIRRARYIGLNISHMFSYDMKWKRRRHQRQKIASRHISRLFDLAMAYVQDNPARARRYIEMARSISRKHKVAFSKEQKRSYCASCNLPLVTGSTARVRIGHGMVSITCLSCGHVKRYPYRKERRLARTRRRGYAETKVKGGLVCVDVTLEGRAIKDIQISGDFFFYPEEKLPLLEDRLRHVQTFKVRDAVHAFFEHEGVNAPGMTPDELAGVIMRASSRAMPLKSSPSPS
;
A
#
# COMPACT_ATOMS: atom_id res chain seq x y z
N MET A 1 -22.56 37.52 12.28
CA MET A 1 -23.38 36.45 12.89
C MET A 1 -22.65 35.12 12.78
N GLY A 2 -22.40 34.45 13.91
CA GLY A 2 -21.96 33.05 13.96
C GLY A 2 -20.47 32.78 14.17
N SER A 3 -19.83 33.42 15.16
CA SER A 3 -18.52 32.97 15.63
C SER A 3 -18.66 31.61 16.34
N ALA A 4 -17.98 30.60 15.81
CA ALA A 4 -17.88 29.29 16.43
C ALA A 4 -17.08 29.41 17.74
N GLN A 5 -17.77 29.35 18.88
CA GLN A 5 -17.12 29.25 20.18
C GLN A 5 -16.31 27.94 20.25
N PRO A 6 -15.03 27.97 20.64
CA PRO A 6 -14.27 26.76 20.90
C PRO A 6 -14.89 26.01 22.09
N CYS A 7 -15.06 24.69 21.95
CA CYS A 7 -15.45 23.82 23.05
C CYS A 7 -14.51 24.02 24.24
N ARG A 8 -15.02 24.64 25.31
CA ARG A 8 -14.40 24.62 26.64
C ARG A 8 -14.22 23.16 27.06
N ILE A 9 -13.00 22.66 26.95
CA ILE A 9 -12.56 21.49 27.71
C ILE A 9 -12.76 21.86 29.17
N ARG A 10 -13.70 21.21 29.86
CA ARG A 10 -13.86 21.34 31.31
C ARG A 10 -12.53 20.92 31.94
N ARG A 11 -11.73 21.88 32.39
CA ARG A 11 -10.67 21.67 33.39
C ARG A 11 -11.38 21.14 34.64
N ALA A 12 -11.39 19.84 34.82
CA ALA A 12 -11.76 19.25 36.09
C ALA A 12 -10.69 19.65 37.11
N ARG A 13 -11.05 20.49 38.08
CA ARG A 13 -10.27 20.66 39.32
C ARG A 13 -10.32 19.32 40.04
N TYR A 14 -9.26 18.53 39.95
CA TYR A 14 -9.13 17.29 40.70
C TYR A 14 -8.37 17.57 41.99
N ILE A 15 -9.11 17.75 43.07
CA ILE A 15 -8.59 17.61 44.43
C ILE A 15 -8.89 16.15 44.81
N GLY A 16 -7.83 15.34 44.95
CA GLY A 16 -7.87 14.04 45.65
C GLY A 16 -8.65 12.89 45.00
N LEU A 17 -8.25 12.41 43.80
CA LEU A 17 -8.70 11.11 43.30
C LEU A 17 -7.51 10.19 42.97
N ASN A 18 -7.60 8.97 43.49
CA ASN A 18 -6.62 7.89 43.41
C ASN A 18 -6.35 7.49 41.95
N ILE A 19 -5.07 7.36 41.56
CA ILE A 19 -4.61 7.19 40.16
C ILE A 19 -5.24 5.96 39.47
N SER A 20 -5.53 4.90 40.22
CA SER A 20 -6.15 3.65 39.74
C SER A 20 -7.57 3.85 39.21
N HIS A 21 -8.33 4.80 39.76
CA HIS A 21 -9.72 5.07 39.34
C HIS A 21 -9.76 5.80 37.97
N MET A 22 -8.70 6.52 37.64
CA MET A 22 -8.56 7.31 36.41
C MET A 22 -8.38 6.42 35.17
N PHE A 23 -7.70 5.27 35.29
CA PHE A 23 -7.53 4.30 34.20
C PHE A 23 -8.82 3.53 33.84
N SER A 24 -9.69 3.27 34.83
CA SER A 24 -10.96 2.55 34.62
C SER A 24 -12.04 3.39 33.92
N TYR A 25 -12.11 4.69 34.22
CA TYR A 25 -13.08 5.62 33.61
C TYR A 25 -12.76 5.96 32.14
N ASP A 26 -11.47 6.05 31.78
CA ASP A 26 -11.02 6.33 30.41
C ASP A 26 -11.33 5.16 29.44
N MET A 27 -11.19 3.91 29.91
CA MET A 27 -11.55 2.69 29.16
C MET A 27 -13.06 2.60 28.83
N LYS A 28 -13.94 2.93 29.78
CA LYS A 28 -15.41 2.90 29.56
C LYS A 28 -15.91 3.99 28.61
N TRP A 29 -15.25 5.15 28.53
CA TRP A 29 -15.59 6.22 27.59
C TRP A 29 -15.12 5.89 26.16
N LYS A 30 -13.89 5.36 26.03
CA LYS A 30 -13.35 4.87 24.75
C LYS A 30 -14.24 3.78 24.13
N ARG A 31 -14.70 2.81 24.93
CA ARG A 31 -15.61 1.74 24.47
C ARG A 31 -16.96 2.28 23.97
N ARG A 32 -17.59 3.19 24.72
CA ARG A 32 -18.87 3.84 24.32
C ARG A 32 -18.72 4.69 23.06
N ARG A 33 -17.59 5.39 22.91
CA ARG A 33 -17.27 6.15 21.69
C ARG A 33 -17.14 5.23 20.49
N HIS A 34 -16.39 4.14 20.61
CA HIS A 34 -16.22 3.17 19.52
C HIS A 34 -17.56 2.54 19.12
N GLN A 35 -18.40 2.17 20.08
CA GLN A 35 -19.74 1.63 19.81
C GLN A 35 -20.63 2.64 19.06
N ARG A 36 -20.62 3.92 19.48
CA ARG A 36 -21.33 5.00 18.76
C ARG A 36 -20.81 5.18 17.34
N GLN A 37 -19.50 5.10 17.14
CA GLN A 37 -18.89 5.18 15.81
C GLN A 37 -19.27 3.97 14.93
N LYS A 38 -19.36 2.76 15.51
CA LYS A 38 -19.80 1.54 14.81
C LYS A 38 -21.27 1.60 14.39
N ILE A 39 -22.14 2.16 15.23
CA ILE A 39 -23.54 2.38 14.88
C ILE A 39 -23.65 3.45 13.79
N ALA A 40 -22.91 4.55 13.93
CA ALA A 40 -22.88 5.63 12.96
C ALA A 40 -22.35 5.15 11.60
N SER A 41 -21.30 4.32 11.55
CA SER A 41 -20.77 3.77 10.30
C SER A 41 -21.81 2.89 9.59
N ARG A 42 -22.53 2.04 10.33
CA ARG A 42 -23.61 1.23 9.78
C ARG A 42 -24.74 2.08 9.21
N HIS A 43 -25.14 3.13 9.93
CA HIS A 43 -26.19 4.05 9.47
C HIS A 43 -25.74 4.81 8.21
N ILE A 44 -24.49 5.28 8.18
CA ILE A 44 -23.89 5.90 6.99
C ILE A 44 -23.96 4.94 5.80
N SER A 45 -23.52 3.69 5.95
CA SER A 45 -23.57 2.72 4.86
C SER A 45 -25.00 2.53 4.33
N ARG A 46 -25.99 2.38 5.22
CA ARG A 46 -27.40 2.25 4.81
C ARG A 46 -27.90 3.48 4.05
N LEU A 47 -27.51 4.68 4.45
CA LEU A 47 -27.86 5.92 3.74
C LEU A 47 -27.24 5.98 2.33
N PHE A 48 -26.01 5.49 2.17
CA PHE A 48 -25.38 5.38 0.86
C PHE A 48 -26.12 4.38 -0.04
N ASP A 49 -26.52 3.23 0.48
CA ASP A 49 -27.27 2.22 -0.27
C ASP A 49 -28.60 2.79 -0.77
N LEU A 50 -29.34 3.47 0.11
CA LEU A 50 -30.58 4.16 -0.24
C LEU A 50 -30.33 5.28 -1.26
N ALA A 51 -29.26 6.05 -1.10
CA ALA A 51 -28.92 7.10 -2.07
C ALA A 51 -28.68 6.54 -3.47
N MET A 52 -28.00 5.40 -3.59
CA MET A 52 -27.73 4.74 -4.86
C MET A 52 -29.00 4.14 -5.48
N ALA A 53 -29.90 3.57 -4.67
CA ALA A 53 -31.17 3.02 -5.15
C ALA A 53 -32.09 4.11 -5.74
N TYR A 54 -32.24 5.24 -5.03
CA TYR A 54 -33.19 6.30 -5.41
C TYR A 54 -32.62 7.35 -6.37
N VAL A 55 -31.38 7.22 -6.84
CA VAL A 55 -30.73 8.27 -7.66
C VAL A 55 -31.42 8.50 -9.00
N GLN A 56 -31.96 7.44 -9.61
CA GLN A 56 -32.67 7.51 -10.89
C GLN A 56 -34.11 8.01 -10.69
N ASP A 57 -34.82 7.46 -9.70
CA ASP A 57 -36.23 7.79 -9.46
C ASP A 57 -36.41 9.21 -8.89
N ASN A 58 -35.58 9.57 -7.91
CA ASN A 58 -35.69 10.85 -7.23
C ASN A 58 -34.31 11.38 -6.78
N PRO A 59 -33.62 12.15 -7.65
CA PRO A 59 -32.28 12.64 -7.35
C PRO A 59 -32.26 13.62 -6.17
N ALA A 60 -33.36 14.32 -5.88
CA ALA A 60 -33.45 15.22 -4.73
C ALA A 60 -33.42 14.43 -3.41
N ARG A 61 -34.16 13.32 -3.33
CA ARG A 61 -34.14 12.40 -2.18
C ARG A 61 -32.75 11.79 -1.99
N ALA A 62 -32.12 11.35 -3.08
CA ALA A 62 -30.76 10.81 -3.06
C ALA A 62 -29.73 11.81 -2.48
N ARG A 63 -29.80 13.08 -2.87
CA ARG A 63 -28.94 14.15 -2.32
C ARG A 63 -29.13 14.32 -0.82
N ARG A 64 -30.37 14.25 -0.33
CA ARG A 64 -30.69 14.34 1.11
C ARG A 64 -30.09 13.19 1.91
N TYR A 65 -30.11 11.96 1.40
CA TYR A 65 -29.47 10.82 2.07
C TYR A 65 -27.96 11.04 2.25
N ILE A 66 -27.27 11.51 1.21
CA ILE A 66 -25.83 11.82 1.28
C ILE A 66 -25.56 12.99 2.24
N GLU A 67 -26.40 14.02 2.23
CA GLU A 67 -26.29 15.14 3.16
C GLU A 67 -26.39 14.67 4.62
N MET A 68 -27.37 13.82 4.92
CA MET A 68 -27.54 13.20 6.24
C MET A 68 -26.31 12.36 6.62
N ALA A 69 -25.80 11.54 5.70
CA ALA A 69 -24.59 10.74 5.92
C ALA A 69 -23.37 11.62 6.26
N ARG A 70 -23.20 12.75 5.56
CA ARG A 70 -22.14 13.74 5.87
C ARG A 70 -22.32 14.37 7.24
N SER A 71 -23.55 14.69 7.64
CA SER A 71 -23.85 15.23 8.97
C SER A 71 -23.48 14.25 10.09
N ILE A 72 -23.88 12.98 9.95
CA ILE A 72 -23.56 11.91 10.91
C ILE A 72 -22.04 11.68 10.98
N SER A 73 -21.36 11.65 9.84
CA SER A 73 -19.90 11.51 9.77
C SER A 73 -19.18 12.61 10.55
N ARG A 74 -19.57 13.87 10.36
CA ARG A 74 -19.01 15.01 11.11
C ARG A 74 -19.29 14.90 12.61
N LYS A 75 -20.53 14.59 12.98
CA LYS A 75 -20.98 14.50 14.39
C LYS A 75 -20.24 13.41 15.17
N HIS A 76 -20.08 12.23 14.57
CA HIS A 76 -19.45 11.07 15.22
C HIS A 76 -17.96 10.89 14.90
N LYS A 77 -17.38 11.80 14.10
CA LYS A 77 -15.99 11.74 13.62
C LYS A 77 -15.67 10.38 12.97
N VAL A 78 -16.58 9.88 12.13
CA VAL A 78 -16.43 8.62 11.39
C VAL A 78 -15.98 8.96 9.97
N ALA A 79 -14.85 8.37 9.56
CA ALA A 79 -14.34 8.55 8.20
C ALA A 79 -15.10 7.63 7.22
N PHE A 80 -15.45 8.18 6.06
CA PHE A 80 -16.01 7.39 4.95
C PHE A 80 -14.96 6.44 4.33
N SER A 81 -15.43 5.30 3.83
CA SER A 81 -14.62 4.37 3.02
C SER A 81 -14.13 5.05 1.73
N LYS A 82 -13.18 4.41 1.04
CA LYS A 82 -12.69 4.92 -0.25
C LYS A 82 -13.80 4.88 -1.31
N GLU A 83 -14.62 3.83 -1.36
CA GLU A 83 -15.75 3.78 -2.30
C GLU A 83 -16.77 4.88 -1.99
N GLN A 84 -17.16 5.01 -0.72
CA GLN A 84 -18.11 6.04 -0.26
C GLN A 84 -17.64 7.46 -0.61
N LYS A 85 -16.35 7.75 -0.47
CA LYS A 85 -15.81 9.07 -0.87
C LYS A 85 -15.87 9.32 -2.37
N ARG A 86 -15.87 8.27 -3.20
CA ARG A 86 -15.90 8.36 -4.66
C ARG A 86 -17.31 8.36 -5.24
N SER A 87 -18.28 7.78 -4.53
CA SER A 87 -19.64 7.53 -5.01
C SER A 87 -20.59 8.74 -4.99
N TYR A 88 -20.17 9.92 -4.58
CA TYR A 88 -21.03 11.12 -4.58
C TYR A 88 -20.27 12.39 -4.96
N CYS A 89 -20.99 13.44 -5.37
CA CYS A 89 -20.42 14.75 -5.66
C CYS A 89 -20.18 15.57 -4.38
N ALA A 90 -18.97 16.09 -4.18
CA ALA A 90 -18.65 16.87 -2.97
C ALA A 90 -19.38 18.22 -2.87
N SER A 91 -19.81 18.77 -4.02
CA SER A 91 -20.53 20.04 -4.12
C SER A 91 -22.05 19.86 -3.91
N CYS A 92 -22.72 19.10 -4.78
CA CYS A 92 -24.19 18.98 -4.78
C CYS A 92 -24.75 17.74 -4.07
N ASN A 93 -23.90 16.90 -3.47
CA ASN A 93 -24.28 15.65 -2.79
C ASN A 93 -24.95 14.58 -3.68
N LEU A 94 -24.97 14.76 -5.00
CA LEU A 94 -25.58 13.78 -5.90
C LEU A 94 -24.73 12.50 -5.96
N PRO A 95 -25.34 11.30 -5.83
CA PRO A 95 -24.64 10.05 -6.09
C PRO A 95 -24.15 9.97 -7.55
N LEU A 96 -22.90 9.56 -7.71
CA LEU A 96 -22.21 9.49 -8.99
C LEU A 96 -22.32 8.06 -9.52
N VAL A 97 -23.22 7.87 -10.48
CA VAL A 97 -23.39 6.64 -11.25
C VAL A 97 -22.76 6.86 -12.62
N THR A 98 -21.81 6.00 -12.98
CA THR A 98 -21.14 6.04 -14.28
C THR A 98 -22.16 5.85 -15.40
N GLY A 99 -22.17 6.75 -16.38
CA GLY A 99 -23.09 6.68 -17.52
C GLY A 99 -24.41 7.43 -17.34
N SER A 100 -24.87 7.65 -16.10
CA SER A 100 -26.10 8.41 -15.83
C SER A 100 -25.82 9.81 -15.28
N THR A 101 -25.22 9.90 -14.10
CA THR A 101 -25.02 11.17 -13.37
C THR A 101 -23.57 11.63 -13.36
N ALA A 102 -22.65 10.75 -13.77
CA ALA A 102 -21.21 11.02 -13.76
C ALA A 102 -20.54 10.60 -15.07
N ARG A 103 -19.61 11.45 -15.53
CA ARG A 103 -18.68 11.15 -16.62
C ARG A 103 -17.31 10.81 -16.04
N VAL A 104 -16.76 9.66 -16.41
CA VAL A 104 -15.42 9.24 -16.01
C VAL A 104 -14.48 9.37 -17.19
N ARG A 105 -13.34 10.04 -16.99
CA ARG A 105 -12.24 10.13 -17.96
C ARG A 105 -10.96 9.65 -17.32
N ILE A 106 -10.19 8.88 -18.08
CA ILE A 106 -8.87 8.39 -17.66
C ILE A 106 -7.84 9.11 -18.53
N GLY A 107 -6.88 9.79 -17.90
CA GLY A 107 -5.86 10.55 -18.62
C GLY A 107 -4.78 11.10 -17.68
N HIS A 108 -3.58 11.34 -18.21
CA HIS A 108 -2.45 11.91 -17.46
C HIS A 108 -2.14 11.21 -16.12
N GLY A 109 -2.30 9.89 -16.02
CA GLY A 109 -2.05 9.16 -14.77
C GLY A 109 -3.13 9.31 -13.69
N MET A 110 -4.30 9.87 -14.05
CA MET A 110 -5.40 10.17 -13.14
C MET A 110 -6.75 9.71 -13.71
N VAL A 111 -7.67 9.38 -12.80
CA VAL A 111 -9.09 9.18 -13.06
C VAL A 111 -9.82 10.45 -12.65
N SER A 112 -10.46 11.10 -13.62
CA SER A 112 -11.29 12.29 -13.41
C SER A 112 -12.76 11.92 -13.50
N ILE A 113 -13.51 12.13 -12.42
CA ILE A 113 -14.95 11.89 -12.32
C ILE A 113 -15.65 13.25 -12.27
N THR A 114 -16.37 13.59 -13.33
CA THR A 114 -17.12 14.84 -13.46
C THR A 114 -18.60 14.59 -13.16
N CYS A 115 -19.17 15.37 -12.26
CA CYS A 115 -20.62 15.39 -12.02
C CYS A 115 -21.33 16.07 -13.19
N LEU A 116 -22.30 15.39 -13.82
CA LEU A 116 -23.06 15.96 -14.93
C LEU A 116 -24.09 16.99 -14.49
N SER A 117 -24.53 16.96 -13.22
CA SER A 117 -25.52 17.92 -12.72
C SER A 117 -24.95 19.27 -12.25
N CYS A 118 -23.68 19.33 -11.83
CA CYS A 118 -23.08 20.60 -11.33
C CYS A 118 -21.67 20.89 -11.85
N GLY A 119 -21.09 20.03 -12.69
CA GLY A 119 -19.77 20.22 -13.28
C GLY A 119 -18.56 19.97 -12.35
N HIS A 120 -18.77 19.74 -11.06
CA HIS A 120 -17.66 19.49 -10.12
C HIS A 120 -16.85 18.23 -10.50
N VAL A 121 -15.52 18.34 -10.47
CA VAL A 121 -14.59 17.28 -10.89
C VAL A 121 -13.79 16.73 -9.72
N LYS A 122 -13.89 15.42 -9.49
CA LYS A 122 -13.03 14.67 -8.57
C LYS A 122 -11.90 14.01 -9.33
N ARG A 123 -10.66 14.17 -8.87
CA ARG A 123 -9.47 13.56 -9.49
C ARG A 123 -8.80 12.58 -8.53
N TYR A 124 -8.53 11.38 -9.00
CA TYR A 124 -7.85 10.33 -8.24
C TYR A 124 -6.67 9.78 -9.03
N PRO A 125 -5.44 9.81 -8.50
CA PRO A 125 -4.32 9.15 -9.17
C PRO A 125 -4.52 7.62 -9.14
N TYR A 126 -4.29 6.93 -10.26
CA TYR A 126 -4.20 5.46 -10.26
C TYR A 126 -2.76 4.97 -10.02
N ARG A 127 -1.77 5.89 -9.95
CA ARG A 127 -0.35 5.60 -9.72
C ARG A 127 0.04 5.30 -8.27
N LYS A 128 -0.76 4.53 -7.52
CA LYS A 128 -0.24 3.95 -6.25
C LYS A 128 0.66 2.74 -6.51
N GLU A 129 0.42 2.00 -7.59
CA GLU A 129 1.28 0.88 -8.03
C GLU A 129 2.66 1.30 -8.53
N ARG A 130 2.76 2.44 -9.24
CA ARG A 130 4.04 2.89 -9.82
C ARG A 130 5.10 3.32 -8.82
N ARG A 131 4.75 3.65 -7.57
CA ARG A 131 5.74 3.98 -6.53
C ARG A 131 6.34 2.70 -5.95
N LEU A 132 5.54 1.65 -5.76
CA LEU A 132 6.01 0.31 -5.39
C LEU A 132 6.84 -0.35 -6.50
N ALA A 133 6.46 -0.17 -7.76
CA ALA A 133 7.26 -0.61 -8.92
C ALA A 133 8.58 0.18 -9.08
N ARG A 134 8.70 1.37 -8.48
CA ARG A 134 9.97 2.14 -8.42
C ARG A 134 10.82 1.77 -7.19
N THR A 135 10.22 1.30 -6.10
CA THR A 135 10.95 0.83 -4.91
C THR A 135 11.32 -0.65 -4.95
N ARG A 136 10.58 -1.49 -5.68
CA ARG A 136 11.06 -2.81 -6.12
C ARG A 136 12.07 -2.59 -7.24
N ARG A 137 13.32 -2.38 -6.86
CA ARG A 137 14.40 -2.31 -7.81
C ARG A 137 14.72 -3.74 -8.20
N ARG A 138 14.27 -4.09 -9.41
CA ARG A 138 14.57 -5.35 -10.05
C ARG A 138 15.88 -5.18 -10.81
N GLY A 139 16.83 -6.07 -10.60
CA GLY A 139 18.12 -6.08 -11.26
C GLY A 139 18.29 -7.38 -12.00
N TYR A 140 18.57 -7.27 -13.29
CA TYR A 140 18.81 -8.41 -14.16
C TYR A 140 20.28 -8.44 -14.55
N ALA A 141 20.91 -9.61 -14.46
CA ALA A 141 22.23 -9.85 -15.02
C ALA A 141 22.31 -11.25 -15.62
N GLU A 142 23.16 -11.37 -16.63
CA GLU A 142 23.46 -12.63 -17.30
C GLU A 142 24.98 -12.84 -17.35
N THR A 143 25.39 -14.09 -17.47
CA THR A 143 26.79 -14.45 -17.78
C THR A 143 26.83 -15.72 -18.61
N LYS A 144 27.79 -15.76 -19.54
CA LYS A 144 28.16 -16.99 -20.23
C LYS A 144 29.02 -17.86 -19.30
N VAL A 145 28.70 -19.14 -19.24
CA VAL A 145 29.45 -20.17 -18.51
C VAL A 145 29.87 -21.28 -19.48
N LYS A 146 30.82 -22.14 -19.09
CA LYS A 146 31.30 -23.23 -19.94
C LYS A 146 30.26 -24.35 -19.98
N GLY A 147 29.25 -24.20 -20.83
CA GLY A 147 28.12 -25.15 -20.93
C GLY A 147 26.76 -24.47 -21.13
N GLY A 148 26.68 -23.15 -21.03
CA GLY A 148 25.46 -22.40 -21.33
C GLY A 148 25.41 -20.99 -20.75
N LEU A 149 24.23 -20.55 -20.30
CA LEU A 149 23.94 -19.18 -19.88
C LEU A 149 23.25 -19.18 -18.52
N VAL A 150 23.73 -18.34 -17.60
CA VAL A 150 23.06 -18.14 -16.30
C VAL A 150 22.50 -16.73 -16.24
N CYS A 151 21.20 -16.66 -15.98
CA CYS A 151 20.43 -15.45 -15.81
C CYS A 151 20.00 -15.35 -14.35
N VAL A 152 20.18 -14.17 -13.76
CA VAL A 152 19.76 -13.90 -12.39
C VAL A 152 18.91 -12.65 -12.37
N ASP A 153 17.78 -12.79 -11.70
CA ASP A 153 16.85 -11.72 -11.43
C ASP A 153 16.74 -11.49 -9.92
N VAL A 154 17.04 -10.27 -9.46
CA VAL A 154 17.08 -9.92 -8.04
C VAL A 154 16.15 -8.75 -7.78
N THR A 155 15.32 -8.89 -6.75
CA THR A 155 14.57 -7.76 -6.17
C THR A 155 15.18 -7.37 -4.84
N LEU A 156 15.62 -6.12 -4.70
CA LEU A 156 16.18 -5.60 -3.44
C LEU A 156 15.16 -4.84 -2.60
N GLU A 157 15.29 -4.97 -1.28
CA GLU A 157 14.67 -4.10 -0.29
C GLU A 157 15.78 -3.43 0.53
N GLY A 158 16.10 -2.18 0.18
CA GLY A 158 17.25 -1.47 0.74
C GLY A 158 18.58 -2.07 0.28
N ARG A 159 19.29 -2.76 1.18
CA ARG A 159 20.57 -3.46 0.91
C ARG A 159 20.46 -4.99 1.02
N ALA A 160 19.28 -5.53 1.29
CA ALA A 160 19.02 -6.95 1.42
C ALA A 160 18.24 -7.49 0.21
N ILE A 161 18.51 -8.74 -0.17
CA ILE A 161 17.77 -9.44 -1.22
C ILE A 161 16.40 -9.80 -0.67
N LYS A 162 15.34 -9.30 -1.32
CA LYS A 162 13.96 -9.66 -0.97
C LYS A 162 13.56 -10.96 -1.67
N ASP A 163 13.94 -11.06 -2.93
CA ASP A 163 13.59 -12.16 -3.82
C ASP A 163 14.69 -12.32 -4.87
N ILE A 164 14.99 -13.56 -5.23
CA ILE A 164 16.00 -13.92 -6.22
C ILE A 164 15.51 -15.11 -7.02
N GLN A 165 15.67 -15.04 -8.34
CA GLN A 165 15.39 -16.13 -9.26
C GLN A 165 16.63 -16.38 -10.10
N ILE A 166 17.12 -17.61 -10.10
CA ILE A 166 18.25 -18.08 -10.89
C ILE A 166 17.69 -18.99 -11.97
N SER A 167 17.94 -18.66 -13.24
CA SER A 167 17.40 -19.40 -14.37
C SER A 167 18.40 -19.41 -15.52
N GLY A 168 18.25 -20.34 -16.45
CA GLY A 168 19.13 -20.42 -17.60
C GLY A 168 19.39 -21.86 -18.02
N ASP A 169 20.29 -21.99 -18.98
CA ASP A 169 20.72 -23.28 -19.52
C ASP A 169 22.02 -23.65 -18.80
N PHE A 170 21.91 -24.08 -17.54
CA PHE A 170 23.04 -24.52 -16.73
C PHE A 170 22.69 -25.78 -15.96
N PHE A 171 23.70 -26.63 -15.77
CA PHE A 171 23.54 -27.87 -15.04
C PHE A 171 23.75 -27.63 -13.54
N PHE A 172 22.79 -28.06 -12.72
CA PHE A 172 22.85 -27.94 -11.27
C PHE A 172 22.41 -29.26 -10.64
N TYR A 173 23.36 -29.98 -10.05
CA TYR A 173 23.11 -31.30 -9.50
C TYR A 173 23.32 -31.32 -7.99
N PRO A 174 22.34 -31.80 -7.19
CA PRO A 174 20.97 -32.16 -7.56
C PRO A 174 20.07 -30.94 -7.84
N GLU A 175 19.10 -31.06 -8.75
CA GLU A 175 18.21 -29.94 -9.15
C GLU A 175 17.39 -29.38 -7.99
N GLU A 176 17.04 -30.22 -7.00
CA GLU A 176 16.27 -29.85 -5.80
C GLU A 176 16.98 -28.80 -4.93
N LYS A 177 18.30 -28.65 -5.08
CA LYS A 177 19.08 -27.70 -4.28
C LYS A 177 19.05 -26.29 -4.85
N LEU A 178 18.59 -26.09 -6.08
CA LEU A 178 18.52 -24.75 -6.68
C LEU A 178 17.47 -23.87 -5.96
N PRO A 179 16.23 -24.34 -5.70
CA PRO A 179 15.28 -23.59 -4.86
C PRO A 179 15.79 -23.34 -3.44
N LEU A 180 16.53 -24.30 -2.84
CA LEU A 180 17.11 -24.12 -1.51
C LEU A 180 18.15 -23.00 -1.47
N LEU A 181 18.94 -22.87 -2.54
CA LEU A 181 19.88 -21.76 -2.70
C LEU A 181 19.15 -20.42 -2.80
N GLU A 182 18.09 -20.33 -3.62
CA GLU A 182 17.28 -19.12 -3.75
C GLU A 182 16.69 -18.70 -2.39
N ASP A 183 16.12 -19.65 -1.66
CA ASP A 183 15.54 -19.45 -0.34
C ASP A 183 16.55 -18.94 0.68
N ARG A 184 17.75 -19.54 0.70
CA ARG A 184 18.83 -19.15 1.61
C ARG A 184 19.42 -17.79 1.29
N LEU A 185 19.39 -17.39 0.02
CA LEU A 185 19.85 -16.07 -0.43
C LEU A 185 18.82 -14.97 -0.15
N ARG A 186 17.55 -15.30 0.10
CA ARG A 186 16.57 -14.32 0.58
C ARG A 186 17.00 -13.79 1.95
N HIS A 187 16.84 -12.48 2.13
CA HIS A 187 17.24 -11.69 3.30
C HIS A 187 18.75 -11.55 3.54
N VAL A 188 19.61 -12.10 2.67
CA VAL A 188 21.06 -11.88 2.75
C VAL A 188 21.39 -10.46 2.31
N GLN A 189 22.34 -9.84 3.02
CA GLN A 189 22.86 -8.51 2.67
C GLN A 189 23.78 -8.63 1.45
N THR A 190 23.68 -7.67 0.53
CA THR A 190 24.43 -7.66 -0.75
C THR A 190 25.94 -7.88 -0.65
N PHE A 191 26.58 -7.54 0.49
CA PHE A 191 28.01 -7.78 0.70
C PHE A 191 28.37 -9.21 1.15
N LYS A 192 27.42 -9.96 1.74
CA LYS A 192 27.64 -11.35 2.20
C LYS A 192 27.27 -12.40 1.15
N VAL A 193 26.81 -11.98 -0.02
CA VAL A 193 26.33 -12.89 -1.06
C VAL A 193 27.43 -13.88 -1.47
N ARG A 194 28.67 -13.40 -1.61
CA ARG A 194 29.80 -14.26 -1.98
C ARG A 194 30.01 -15.38 -0.96
N ASP A 195 30.13 -15.02 0.31
CA ASP A 195 30.33 -15.97 1.40
C ASP A 195 29.16 -16.95 1.53
N ALA A 196 27.92 -16.48 1.32
CA ALA A 196 26.72 -17.30 1.38
C ALA A 196 26.66 -18.35 0.25
N VAL A 197 27.09 -17.98 -0.96
CA VAL A 197 27.16 -18.92 -2.10
C VAL A 197 28.25 -19.95 -1.87
N HIS A 198 29.46 -19.54 -1.47
CA HIS A 198 30.56 -20.46 -1.18
C HIS A 198 30.18 -21.45 -0.07
N ALA A 199 29.63 -20.96 1.04
CA ALA A 199 29.16 -21.81 2.13
C ALA A 199 28.08 -22.81 1.68
N PHE A 200 27.21 -22.45 0.73
CA PHE A 200 26.21 -23.37 0.20
C PHE A 200 26.83 -24.49 -0.62
N PHE A 201 27.77 -24.17 -1.51
CA PHE A 201 28.46 -25.17 -2.33
C PHE A 201 29.27 -26.15 -1.47
N GLU A 202 29.93 -25.66 -0.41
CA GLU A 202 30.72 -26.48 0.51
C GLU A 202 29.85 -27.38 1.41
N HIS A 203 28.82 -26.83 2.05
CA HIS A 203 28.01 -27.59 3.01
C HIS A 203 27.04 -28.57 2.35
N GLU A 204 26.47 -28.19 1.20
CA GLU A 204 25.47 -29.01 0.54
C GLU A 204 26.07 -29.92 -0.53
N GLY A 205 27.37 -29.84 -0.83
CA GLY A 205 28.02 -30.73 -1.82
C GLY A 205 27.36 -30.66 -3.20
N VAL A 206 27.10 -29.43 -3.66
CA VAL A 206 26.49 -29.16 -4.96
C VAL A 206 27.53 -29.23 -6.06
N ASN A 207 27.20 -29.88 -7.18
CA ASN A 207 28.02 -29.86 -8.38
C ASN A 207 27.32 -29.07 -9.48
N ALA A 208 27.98 -28.03 -10.00
CA ALA A 208 27.53 -27.26 -11.15
C ALA A 208 28.59 -27.34 -12.25
N PRO A 209 28.59 -28.41 -13.09
CA PRO A 209 29.58 -28.58 -14.14
C PRO A 209 29.59 -27.37 -15.07
N GLY A 210 30.77 -26.78 -15.28
CA GLY A 210 30.92 -25.63 -16.18
C GLY A 210 30.64 -24.26 -15.56
N MET A 211 30.30 -24.20 -14.27
CA MET A 211 30.07 -22.97 -13.52
C MET A 211 30.83 -22.98 -12.19
N THR A 212 31.55 -21.90 -11.89
CA THR A 212 32.22 -21.75 -10.59
C THR A 212 31.34 -21.00 -9.58
N PRO A 213 31.48 -21.24 -8.25
CA PRO A 213 30.75 -20.48 -7.23
C PRO A 213 31.00 -18.96 -7.32
N ASP A 214 32.21 -18.57 -7.71
CA ASP A 214 32.58 -17.17 -7.92
C ASP A 214 31.89 -16.52 -9.11
N GLU A 215 31.70 -17.26 -10.22
CA GLU A 215 30.92 -16.77 -11.35
C GLU A 215 29.48 -16.53 -10.94
N LEU A 216 28.86 -17.47 -10.23
CA LEU A 216 27.48 -17.35 -9.75
C LEU A 216 27.31 -16.15 -8.80
N ALA A 217 28.18 -16.03 -7.79
CA ALA A 217 28.21 -14.88 -6.90
C ALA A 217 28.41 -13.57 -7.68
N GLY A 218 29.29 -13.59 -8.69
CA GLY A 218 29.53 -12.46 -9.58
C GLY A 218 28.28 -12.00 -10.33
N VAL A 219 27.48 -12.92 -10.89
CA VAL A 219 26.21 -12.57 -11.56
C VAL A 219 25.23 -11.96 -10.58
N ILE A 220 25.07 -12.56 -9.39
CA ILE A 220 24.14 -12.07 -8.36
C ILE A 220 24.55 -10.66 -7.90
N MET A 221 25.85 -10.40 -7.72
CA MET A 221 26.36 -9.08 -7.38
C MET A 221 26.14 -8.05 -8.50
N ARG A 222 26.30 -8.45 -9.78
CA ARG A 222 25.99 -7.58 -10.93
C ARG A 222 24.50 -7.28 -11.06
N ALA A 223 23.63 -8.26 -10.81
CA ALA A 223 22.18 -8.05 -10.74
C ALA A 223 21.84 -7.10 -9.59
N SER A 224 22.43 -7.34 -8.41
CA SER A 224 22.24 -6.50 -7.23
C SER A 224 22.70 -5.06 -7.42
N SER A 225 23.84 -4.82 -8.08
CA SER A 225 24.34 -3.47 -8.33
C SER A 225 23.44 -2.68 -9.29
N ARG A 226 22.87 -3.34 -10.31
CA ARG A 226 21.84 -2.77 -11.19
C ARG A 226 20.54 -2.46 -10.43
N ALA A 227 20.25 -3.23 -9.38
CA ALA A 227 19.13 -2.99 -8.46
C ALA A 227 19.44 -1.99 -7.33
N MET A 228 20.67 -1.50 -7.15
CA MET A 228 20.99 -0.60 -6.02
C MET A 228 20.47 0.83 -6.24
N PRO A 229 20.21 1.60 -5.16
CA PRO A 229 20.12 3.05 -5.21
C PRO A 229 21.39 3.69 -5.74
N LEU A 230 21.29 4.43 -6.85
CA LEU A 230 22.22 5.54 -7.12
C LEU A 230 22.31 6.36 -5.83
N LYS A 231 23.52 6.49 -5.29
CA LYS A 231 23.77 7.33 -4.12
C LYS A 231 23.14 8.69 -4.40
N SER A 232 22.13 9.09 -3.62
CA SER A 232 21.82 10.51 -3.53
C SER A 232 23.08 11.13 -2.93
N SER A 233 23.87 11.82 -3.76
CA SER A 233 24.88 12.73 -3.27
C SER A 233 24.21 13.62 -2.21
N PRO A 234 24.81 13.81 -1.03
CA PRO A 234 24.30 14.81 -0.10
C PRO A 234 24.25 16.13 -0.87
N SER A 235 23.08 16.76 -0.89
CA SER A 235 22.91 18.12 -1.39
C SER A 235 23.96 19.00 -0.70
N PRO A 236 24.73 19.83 -1.43
CA PRO A 236 25.54 20.85 -0.78
C PRO A 236 24.59 21.73 0.04
N SER A 237 24.83 21.76 1.35
CA SER A 237 24.17 22.63 2.33
C SER A 237 24.56 24.08 2.10
#